data_AF-A0A2V9G1G9-F1
#
_entry.id   AF-A0A2V9G1G9-F1
#
_cell.length_a   1.000
_cell.length_b   1.000
_cell.length_c   1.000
_cell.angle_alpha   90.00
_cell.angle_beta   90.00
_cell.angle_gamma   90.00
#
_symmetry.space_group_name_H-M   'P 1'
#
loop_
_entity.id
_entity.type
_entity.pdbx_description
1 polymer ?
#
loop_
_entity_poly.entity_id
_entity_poly.type
_entity_poly.pdbx_seq_one_letter_code
_entity_poly.pdbx_strand_id
1 'polypeptide(L)'
;MSITRNRNREAKLKFLLALLLLIVLIGGGAAAWMWYGMTKPYQGFAAEGVFVDVPRGTSSRHVAYLLKTNGVVRSALAFEIYARRHPKRTLLAGEYFFDHAMTGREVFWKLANGQVYQQPFTVREGETMFDIARELEAGKFMRVGDFLYAAGDPALIRDLA
;
A
#
# COMPACT_ATOMS: atom_id res chain seq x y z
N MET A 1 -20.09 -45.32 -47.43
CA MET A 1 -18.94 -45.04 -46.56
C MET A 1 -18.97 -43.57 -46.12
N SER A 2 -19.82 -43.19 -45.15
CA SER A 2 -19.98 -41.77 -44.74
C SER A 2 -20.44 -41.54 -43.29
N ILE A 3 -20.69 -42.60 -42.50
CA ILE A 3 -21.31 -42.47 -41.16
C ILE A 3 -20.29 -42.10 -40.06
N THR A 4 -18.99 -42.28 -40.28
CA THR A 4 -17.94 -42.04 -39.27
C THR A 4 -17.56 -40.57 -39.08
N ARG A 5 -17.95 -39.67 -40.00
CA ARG A 5 -17.53 -38.25 -39.95
C ARG A 5 -18.34 -37.40 -38.95
N ASN A 6 -19.56 -37.81 -38.60
CA ASN A 6 -20.44 -37.00 -37.74
C ASN A 6 -20.15 -37.18 -36.24
N ARG A 7 -19.88 -38.43 -35.80
CA ARG A 7 -19.63 -38.74 -34.38
C ARG A 7 -18.41 -38.02 -33.80
N ASN A 8 -17.36 -37.86 -34.61
CA ASN A 8 -16.15 -37.13 -34.21
C ASN A 8 -16.36 -35.60 -34.16
N ARG A 9 -17.32 -35.05 -34.92
CA ARG A 9 -17.66 -33.61 -34.87
C ARG A 9 -18.43 -33.27 -33.60
N GLU A 10 -19.39 -34.10 -33.19
CA GLU A 10 -20.12 -33.89 -31.94
C GLU A 10 -19.22 -34.04 -30.71
N ALA A 11 -18.34 -35.04 -30.68
CA ALA A 11 -17.38 -35.20 -29.59
C ALA A 11 -16.41 -34.00 -29.49
N LYS A 12 -15.94 -33.49 -30.64
CA LYS A 12 -15.12 -32.26 -30.70
C LYS A 12 -15.89 -31.02 -30.25
N LEU A 13 -17.16 -30.88 -30.64
CA LEU A 13 -17.99 -29.74 -30.22
C LEU A 13 -18.28 -29.77 -28.72
N LYS A 14 -18.64 -30.94 -28.16
CA LYS A 14 -18.83 -31.13 -26.71
C LYS A 14 -17.53 -30.86 -25.95
N PHE A 15 -16.38 -31.29 -26.47
CA PHE A 15 -15.08 -30.99 -25.89
C PHE A 15 -14.74 -29.50 -25.93
N LEU A 16 -14.99 -28.82 -27.06
CA LEU A 16 -14.79 -27.38 -27.18
C LEU A 16 -15.72 -26.59 -26.26
N LEU A 17 -16.99 -26.99 -26.14
CA LEU A 17 -17.95 -26.39 -25.21
C LEU A 17 -17.53 -26.62 -23.75
N ALA A 18 -17.07 -27.82 -23.40
CA ALA A 18 -16.57 -28.12 -22.06
C ALA A 18 -15.30 -27.33 -21.73
N LEU A 19 -14.38 -27.19 -22.71
CA LEU A 19 -13.18 -26.37 -22.57
C LEU A 19 -13.54 -24.88 -22.40
N LEU A 20 -14.48 -24.37 -23.18
CA LEU A 20 -14.97 -23.00 -23.06
C LEU A 20 -15.63 -22.76 -21.70
N LEU A 21 -16.47 -23.68 -21.23
CA LEU A 21 -17.10 -23.62 -19.91
C LEU A 21 -16.04 -23.62 -18.79
N LEU A 22 -15.01 -24.45 -18.91
CA LEU A 22 -13.89 -24.49 -17.96
C LEU A 22 -13.13 -23.16 -17.93
N ILE A 23 -12.84 -22.55 -19.09
CA ILE A 23 -12.18 -21.24 -19.19
C ILE A 23 -13.04 -20.16 -18.52
N VAL A 24 -14.35 -20.16 -18.75
CA VAL A 24 -15.29 -19.20 -18.14
C VAL A 24 -15.34 -19.37 -16.63
N LEU A 25 -15.38 -20.60 -16.11
CA LEU A 25 -15.38 -20.87 -14.67
C LEU A 25 -14.07 -20.42 -14.01
N ILE A 26 -12.91 -20.72 -14.62
CA ILE A 26 -11.61 -20.29 -14.12
C ILE A 26 -11.50 -18.76 -14.15
N GLY A 27 -11.90 -18.12 -15.25
CA GLY A 27 -11.90 -16.68 -15.41
C GLY A 27 -12.82 -15.97 -14.40
N GLY A 28 -14.04 -16.50 -14.22
CA GLY A 28 -15.01 -16.00 -13.26
C GLY A 28 -14.53 -16.15 -11.81
N GLY A 29 -13.94 -17.30 -11.46
CA GLY A 29 -13.34 -17.53 -10.14
C GLY A 29 -12.18 -16.58 -9.84
N ALA A 30 -11.27 -16.39 -10.81
CA ALA A 30 -10.16 -15.45 -10.67
C ALA A 30 -10.63 -13.99 -10.53
N ALA A 31 -11.65 -13.59 -11.32
CA ALA A 31 -12.25 -12.26 -11.23
C ALA A 31 -12.93 -12.03 -9.88
N ALA A 32 -13.70 -13.01 -9.38
CA ALA A 32 -14.35 -12.94 -8.08
C ALA A 32 -13.33 -12.86 -6.93
N TRP A 33 -12.25 -13.66 -6.98
CA TRP A 33 -11.17 -13.61 -6.00
C TRP A 33 -10.47 -12.24 -5.98
N MET A 34 -10.17 -11.68 -7.16
CA MET A 34 -9.54 -10.37 -7.27
C MET A 34 -10.47 -9.25 -6.78
N TRP A 35 -11.75 -9.30 -7.17
CA TRP A 35 -12.76 -8.36 -6.71
C TRP A 35 -12.87 -8.38 -5.18
N TYR A 36 -12.96 -9.57 -4.59
CA TYR A 36 -13.07 -9.76 -3.16
C TYR A 36 -11.81 -9.28 -2.42
N GLY A 37 -10.62 -9.52 -2.97
CA GLY A 37 -9.35 -9.06 -2.39
C GLY A 37 -9.14 -7.54 -2.44
N MET A 38 -9.80 -6.83 -3.35
CA MET A 38 -9.59 -5.39 -3.56
C MET A 38 -10.72 -4.51 -3.02
N THR A 39 -11.95 -5.01 -2.99
CA THR A 39 -13.14 -4.23 -2.61
C THR A 39 -13.54 -4.38 -1.15
N LYS A 40 -13.13 -5.46 -0.49
CA LYS A 40 -13.41 -5.62 0.93
C LYS A 40 -12.34 -4.92 1.76
N PRO A 41 -12.74 -4.06 2.72
CA PRO A 41 -11.81 -3.52 3.69
C PRO A 41 -11.10 -4.65 4.42
N TYR A 42 -9.80 -4.49 4.65
CA TYR A 42 -8.99 -5.45 5.38
C TYR A 42 -8.23 -4.74 6.49
N GLN A 43 -8.26 -5.34 7.67
CA GLN A 43 -7.52 -4.89 8.84
C GLN A 43 -7.05 -6.14 9.59
N GLY A 44 -5.81 -6.51 9.34
CA GLY A 44 -5.10 -7.59 10.05
C GLY A 44 -4.13 -7.07 11.10
N PHE A 45 -4.18 -5.78 11.44
CA PHE A 45 -3.33 -5.10 12.43
C PHE A 45 -4.14 -4.65 13.66
N ALA A 46 -3.45 -4.22 14.71
CA ALA A 46 -4.03 -3.84 16.00
C ALA A 46 -4.95 -2.60 15.91
N ALA A 47 -5.76 -2.35 16.95
CA ALA A 47 -6.72 -1.26 16.96
C ALA A 47 -6.05 0.13 17.01
N GLU A 48 -4.84 0.19 17.53
CA GLU A 48 -3.99 1.38 17.63
C GLU A 48 -3.40 1.80 16.27
N GLY A 49 -3.59 0.98 15.23
CA GLY A 49 -3.04 1.21 13.91
C GLY A 49 -1.65 0.58 13.70
N VAL A 50 -1.14 0.69 12.48
CA VAL A 50 0.18 0.20 12.08
C VAL A 50 0.91 1.21 11.22
N PHE A 51 2.20 1.39 11.50
CA PHE A 51 3.12 2.13 10.65
C PHE A 51 3.76 1.17 9.65
N VAL A 52 3.75 1.55 8.38
CA VAL A 52 4.42 0.83 7.30
C VAL A 52 5.38 1.77 6.61
N ASP A 53 6.67 1.51 6.77
CA ASP A 53 7.71 2.18 6.01
C ASP A 53 7.84 1.56 4.61
N VAL A 54 7.78 2.43 3.59
CA VAL A 54 7.97 2.07 2.19
C VAL A 54 9.32 2.66 1.73
N PRO A 55 10.38 1.84 1.60
CA PRO A 55 11.70 2.35 1.25
C PRO A 55 11.75 2.91 -0.17
N ARG A 56 12.63 3.89 -0.41
CA ARG A 56 12.87 4.43 -1.76
C ARG A 56 13.40 3.35 -2.70
N GLY A 57 12.94 3.37 -3.95
CA GLY A 57 13.35 2.41 -4.99
C GLY A 57 12.75 1.01 -4.85
N THR A 58 11.80 0.81 -3.93
CA THR A 58 11.15 -0.49 -3.72
C THR A 58 10.18 -0.82 -4.86
N SER A 59 10.27 -2.04 -5.40
CA SER A 59 9.35 -2.51 -6.43
C SER A 59 7.92 -2.70 -5.90
N SER A 60 6.90 -2.54 -6.76
CA SER A 60 5.49 -2.71 -6.35
C SER A 60 5.19 -4.09 -5.75
N ARG A 61 5.94 -5.13 -6.15
CA ARG A 61 5.85 -6.48 -5.58
C ARG A 61 6.29 -6.50 -4.12
N HIS A 62 7.40 -5.86 -3.80
CA HIS A 62 7.93 -5.84 -2.45
C HIS A 62 7.06 -4.94 -1.55
N VAL A 63 6.55 -3.81 -2.06
CA VAL A 63 5.55 -3.00 -1.35
C VAL A 63 4.29 -3.82 -1.04
N ALA A 64 3.77 -4.58 -2.01
CA ALA A 64 2.61 -5.43 -1.79
C ALA A 64 2.85 -6.50 -0.70
N TYR A 65 4.07 -7.05 -0.65
CA TYR A 65 4.47 -8.00 0.40
C TYR A 65 4.57 -7.34 1.77
N LEU A 66 5.18 -6.15 1.86
CA LEU A 66 5.25 -5.36 3.10
C LEU A 66 3.85 -5.06 3.64
N LEU A 67 2.94 -4.57 2.79
CA LEU A 67 1.56 -4.27 3.17
C LEU A 67 0.80 -5.51 3.65
N LYS A 68 1.04 -6.68 3.02
CA LYS A 68 0.41 -7.93 3.46
C LYS A 68 0.96 -8.39 4.81
N THR A 69 2.27 -8.32 4.99
CA THR A 69 2.95 -8.75 6.22
C THR A 69 2.53 -7.90 7.41
N ASN A 70 2.31 -6.60 7.20
CA ASN A 70 1.77 -5.69 8.22
C ASN A 70 0.24 -5.74 8.36
N GLY A 71 -0.45 -6.67 7.68
CA GLY A 71 -1.89 -6.83 7.81
C GLY A 71 -2.72 -5.71 7.18
N VAL A 72 -2.13 -4.82 6.38
CA VAL A 72 -2.83 -3.71 5.71
C VAL A 72 -3.63 -4.18 4.49
N VAL A 73 -3.11 -5.17 3.76
CA VAL A 73 -3.82 -5.79 2.62
C VAL A 73 -3.95 -7.29 2.76
N ARG A 74 -5.07 -7.85 2.28
CA ARG A 74 -5.34 -9.28 2.36
C ARG A 74 -4.41 -10.11 1.46
N SER A 75 -4.14 -9.61 0.26
CA SER A 75 -3.40 -10.34 -0.78
C SER A 75 -2.40 -9.44 -1.47
N ALA A 76 -1.12 -9.75 -1.32
CA ALA A 76 -0.04 -9.07 -2.03
C ALA A 76 -0.20 -9.17 -3.54
N LEU A 77 -0.60 -10.35 -4.06
CA LEU A 77 -0.72 -10.58 -5.50
C LEU A 77 -1.87 -9.77 -6.12
N ALA A 78 -3.01 -9.66 -5.42
CA ALA A 78 -4.13 -8.83 -5.90
C ALA A 78 -3.74 -7.34 -5.96
N PHE A 79 -3.07 -6.85 -4.92
CA PHE A 79 -2.56 -5.48 -4.87
C PHE A 79 -1.51 -5.22 -5.96
N GLU A 80 -0.57 -6.14 -6.15
CA GLU A 80 0.48 -6.06 -7.17
C GLU A 80 -0.12 -5.99 -8.58
N ILE A 81 -1.07 -6.87 -8.91
CA ILE A 81 -1.74 -6.83 -10.22
C ILE A 81 -2.47 -5.50 -10.41
N TYR A 82 -3.15 -5.00 -9.37
CA TYR A 82 -3.83 -3.72 -9.45
C TYR A 82 -2.85 -2.56 -9.67
N ALA A 83 -1.71 -2.54 -8.98
CA ALA A 83 -0.67 -1.54 -9.17
C ALA A 83 -0.10 -1.59 -10.60
N ARG A 84 0.17 -2.80 -11.13
CA ARG A 84 0.64 -2.99 -12.51
C ARG A 84 -0.38 -2.51 -13.57
N ARG A 85 -1.68 -2.57 -13.28
CA ARG A 85 -2.73 -2.02 -14.16
C ARG A 85 -2.77 -0.48 -14.18
N HIS A 86 -2.06 0.19 -13.27
CA HIS A 86 -1.97 1.65 -13.18
C HIS A 86 -0.53 2.13 -13.40
N PRO A 87 0.08 1.89 -14.57
CA PRO A 87 1.50 2.18 -14.81
C PRO A 87 1.86 3.67 -14.72
N LYS A 88 0.87 4.56 -14.88
CA LYS A 88 1.05 6.02 -14.73
C LYS A 88 1.10 6.48 -13.27
N ARG A 89 0.83 5.59 -12.30
CA ARG A 89 0.78 5.90 -10.87
C ARG A 89 1.85 5.09 -10.16
N THR A 90 2.91 5.76 -9.75
CA THR A 90 4.00 5.20 -8.95
C THR A 90 3.63 5.23 -7.47
N LEU A 91 3.97 4.16 -6.75
CA LEU A 91 3.84 4.13 -5.29
C LEU A 91 4.95 4.98 -4.70
N LEU A 92 4.58 5.98 -3.91
CA LEU A 92 5.54 6.89 -3.31
C LEU A 92 6.13 6.28 -2.03
N ALA A 93 7.43 6.47 -1.86
CA ALA A 93 8.15 6.04 -0.67
C ALA A 93 7.86 6.97 0.51
N GLY A 94 7.92 6.41 1.72
CA GLY A 94 7.66 7.12 2.96
C GLY A 94 6.98 6.23 4.00
N GLU A 95 6.80 6.80 5.19
CA GLU A 95 6.10 6.15 6.29
C GLU A 95 4.59 6.40 6.17
N TYR A 96 3.80 5.33 6.19
CA TYR A 96 2.35 5.41 6.12
C TYR A 96 1.73 4.86 7.38
N PHE A 97 0.81 5.60 7.97
CA PHE A 97 0.02 5.15 9.12
C PHE A 97 -1.36 4.67 8.67
N PHE A 98 -1.73 3.46 9.10
CA PHE A 98 -3.04 2.86 8.86
C PHE A 98 -3.73 2.64 10.21
N ASP A 99 -4.81 3.38 10.43
CA ASP A 99 -5.58 3.42 11.68
C ASP A 99 -6.94 2.72 11.58
N HIS A 100 -7.41 2.41 10.37
CA HIS A 100 -8.68 1.75 10.12
C HIS A 100 -8.61 0.78 8.93
N ALA A 101 -9.61 -0.11 8.84
CA ALA A 101 -9.75 -1.02 7.71
C ALA A 101 -9.96 -0.25 6.40
N MET A 102 -9.01 -0.41 5.48
CA MET A 102 -9.07 0.19 4.15
C MET A 102 -9.20 -0.91 3.10
N THR A 103 -9.89 -0.60 2.00
CA THR A 103 -9.89 -1.46 0.82
C THR A 103 -8.52 -1.42 0.15
N GLY A 104 -8.12 -2.51 -0.53
CA GLY A 104 -6.84 -2.52 -1.26
C GLY A 104 -6.73 -1.35 -2.25
N ARG A 105 -7.85 -0.92 -2.84
CA ARG A 105 -7.93 0.24 -3.74
C ARG A 105 -7.60 1.54 -3.03
N GLU A 106 -8.15 1.76 -1.84
CA GLU A 106 -7.85 2.95 -1.04
C GLU A 106 -6.39 2.96 -0.58
N VAL A 107 -5.87 1.81 -0.16
CA VAL A 107 -4.44 1.67 0.18
C VAL A 107 -3.57 2.04 -1.03
N PHE A 108 -3.91 1.57 -2.23
CA PHE A 108 -3.17 1.92 -3.44
C PHE A 108 -3.17 3.43 -3.69
N TRP A 109 -4.33 4.08 -3.59
CA TRP A 109 -4.43 5.52 -3.80
C TRP A 109 -3.76 6.34 -2.71
N LYS A 110 -3.79 5.88 -1.46
CA LYS A 110 -3.04 6.48 -0.35
C LYS A 110 -1.54 6.52 -0.65
N LEU A 111 -0.98 5.41 -1.12
CA LEU A 111 0.43 5.31 -1.52
C LEU A 111 0.73 6.08 -2.82
N ALA A 112 -0.15 6.01 -3.82
CA ALA A 112 0.06 6.67 -5.10
C ALA A 112 -0.06 8.20 -5.02
N ASN A 113 -0.85 8.70 -4.07
CA ASN A 113 -0.97 10.13 -3.78
C ASN A 113 0.07 10.62 -2.77
N GLY A 114 0.88 9.73 -2.19
CA GLY A 114 1.91 10.11 -1.23
C GLY A 114 1.34 10.65 0.07
N GLN A 115 0.21 10.11 0.52
CA GLN A 115 -0.41 10.44 1.82
C GLN A 115 0.36 9.78 2.96
N VAL A 116 1.63 10.16 3.08
CA VAL A 116 2.54 9.75 4.15
C VAL A 116 2.06 10.31 5.48
N TYR A 117 2.45 9.66 6.57
CA TYR A 117 2.19 10.14 7.91
C TYR A 117 2.94 11.46 8.12
N GLN A 118 2.20 12.50 8.49
CA GLN A 118 2.73 13.82 8.81
C GLN A 118 2.19 14.20 10.16
N GLN A 119 3.09 14.57 11.06
CA GLN A 119 2.73 15.16 12.35
C GLN A 119 3.02 16.66 12.24
N PRO A 120 2.01 17.50 11.94
CA PRO A 120 2.22 18.93 11.78
C PRO A 120 2.65 19.56 13.10
N PHE A 121 3.67 20.41 13.04
CA PHE A 121 4.15 21.20 14.16
C PHE A 121 4.25 22.65 13.69
N THR A 122 3.67 23.57 14.46
CA THR A 122 3.60 24.98 14.11
C THR A 122 4.44 25.79 15.09
N VAL A 123 5.53 26.38 14.60
CA VAL A 123 6.32 27.36 15.34
C VAL A 123 5.68 28.73 15.14
N ARG A 124 5.34 29.40 16.24
CA ARG A 124 4.76 30.74 16.21
C ARG A 124 5.87 31.79 16.17
N GLU A 125 5.61 32.88 15.45
CA GLU A 125 6.56 34.00 15.42
C GLU A 125 6.74 34.59 16.82
N GLY A 126 7.99 34.82 17.21
CA GLY A 126 8.35 35.30 18.56
C GLY A 126 8.63 34.20 19.59
N GLU A 127 8.46 32.92 19.25
CA GLU A 127 8.86 31.82 20.13
C GLU A 127 10.38 31.72 20.26
N THR A 128 10.85 31.53 21.49
CA THR A 128 12.26 31.21 21.74
C THR A 128 12.52 29.73 21.51
N MET A 129 13.80 29.35 21.34
CA MET A 129 14.18 27.93 21.25
C MET A 129 13.71 27.10 22.45
N PHE A 130 13.60 27.70 23.64
CA PHE A 130 13.10 27.04 24.84
C PHE A 130 11.58 26.83 24.82
N ASP A 131 10.84 27.75 24.19
CA ASP A 131 9.40 27.60 23.99
C ASP A 131 9.13 26.46 23.02
N ILE A 132 9.82 26.47 21.87
CA ILE A 132 9.74 25.40 20.87
C ILE A 132 10.10 24.05 21.48
N ALA A 133 11.17 23.96 22.27
CA ALA A 133 11.58 22.71 22.91
C ALA A 133 10.48 22.14 23.83
N ARG A 134 9.83 23.01 24.60
CA ARG A 134 8.73 22.62 25.51
C ARG A 134 7.48 22.20 24.73
N GLU A 135 7.16 22.89 23.63
CA GLU A 135 6.04 22.51 22.77
C GLU A 135 6.29 21.16 22.07
N LEU A 136 7.51 20.90 21.63
CA LEU A 136 7.89 19.62 21.03
C LEU A 136 7.76 18.46 22.03
N GLU A 137 8.16 18.67 23.28
CA GLU A 137 8.02 17.66 24.34
C GLU A 137 6.56 17.46 24.75
N ALA A 138 5.78 18.54 24.87
CA ALA A 138 4.34 18.46 25.11
C ALA A 138 3.61 17.72 23.98
N GLY A 139 4.04 17.95 22.73
CA GLY A 139 3.56 17.25 21.53
C GLY A 139 4.14 15.84 21.35
N LYS A 140 4.98 15.37 22.28
CA LYS A 140 5.66 14.07 22.25
C LYS A 140 6.50 13.81 21.00
N PHE A 141 7.00 14.87 20.36
CA PHE A 141 7.88 14.76 19.20
C PHE A 141 9.30 14.37 19.61
N MET A 142 9.84 15.01 20.65
CA MET A 142 11.16 14.74 21.21
C MET A 142 11.30 15.37 22.60
N ARG A 143 12.33 14.99 23.35
CA ARG A 143 12.62 15.59 24.67
C ARG A 143 13.22 16.97 24.52
N VAL A 144 12.95 17.86 25.48
CA VAL A 144 13.50 19.23 25.51
C VAL A 144 15.02 19.23 25.37
N GLY A 145 15.71 18.38 26.12
CA GLY A 145 17.18 18.32 26.14
C GLY A 145 17.78 17.89 24.80
N ASP A 146 17.14 16.93 24.13
CA ASP A 146 17.59 16.42 22.83
C ASP A 146 17.48 17.53 21.76
N PHE A 147 16.42 18.35 21.82
CA PHE A 147 16.21 19.46 20.90
C PHE A 147 17.21 20.59 21.12
N LEU A 148 17.37 21.04 22.38
CA LEU A 148 18.27 22.14 22.71
C LEU A 148 19.73 21.79 22.40
N TYR A 149 20.12 20.53 22.60
CA TYR A 149 21.43 20.03 22.20
C TYR A 149 21.64 20.15 20.69
N ALA A 150 20.69 19.64 19.88
CA ALA A 150 20.79 19.70 18.43
C ALA A 150 20.74 21.13 17.89
N ALA A 151 19.87 21.98 18.44
CA ALA A 151 19.74 23.39 18.04
C ALA A 151 21.00 24.22 18.39
N GLY A 152 21.75 23.81 19.41
CA GLY A 152 22.99 24.46 19.82
C GLY A 152 24.24 23.97 19.07
N ASP A 153 24.15 22.92 18.25
CA ASP A 153 25.29 22.34 17.53
C ASP A 153 25.51 23.02 16.16
N PRO A 154 26.56 23.84 15.99
CA PRO A 154 26.83 24.52 14.72
C PRO A 154 27.33 23.56 13.63
N ALA A 155 27.70 22.32 13.97
CA ALA A 155 28.20 21.34 13.00
C ALA A 155 27.18 21.05 11.90
N LEU A 156 25.87 21.17 12.20
CA LEU A 156 24.76 20.90 11.30
C LEU A 156 24.61 21.91 10.15
N ILE A 157 25.25 23.08 10.23
CA ILE A 157 25.11 24.19 9.25
C ILE A 157 26.46 24.62 8.65
N ARG A 158 27.52 23.83 8.83
CA ARG A 158 28.88 24.19 8.36
C ARG A 158 29.01 24.29 6.84
N ASP A 159 28.10 23.69 6.10
CA ASP A 159 28.00 23.71 4.65
C ASP A 159 27.30 24.95 4.09
N LEU A 160 26.74 25.80 4.96
CA LEU A 160 26.07 27.06 4.59
C LEU A 160 26.98 28.31 4.72
N ALA A 161 28.22 28.13 5.19
CA ALA A 161 29.17 29.22 5.46
C ALA A 161 30.20 29.44 4.33
#